data_AF-A0A3N0VKW2-F1
#
_entry.id   AF-A0A3N0VKW2-F1
#
_cell.length_a   1.000
_cell.length_b   1.000
_cell.length_c   1.000
_cell.angle_alpha   90.00
_cell.angle_beta   90.00
_cell.angle_gamma   90.00
#
_symmetry.space_group_name_H-M   'P 1'
#
loop_
_entity.id
_entity.type
_entity.pdbx_description
1 polymer ?
#
loop_
_entity_poly.entity_id
_entity_poly.type
_entity_poly.pdbx_seq_one_letter_code
_entity_poly.pdbx_strand_id
1 'polypeptide(L)'
;MRCSQSSRGAATLRLLRCYSPRLPSLTTATEAPVSDLIRPTIHVACGVLCRPDGQVLMAQRPAGKIAAGWWEFPGGKIEAGETPLQALKRELHEELGVELRAAQPLIRFAHDYSNRRVVLDTWLVTAFDGAPQSREQQAFAWLPPSQLATQEPALPTVAPIAQALRLAPHYVFTPPDAEPRQCLPQLACLPAGALLRLRWPGLSDGDYARVATEWIAASRSSGLQLLLDRDPALAETLGAAGWHADSRTLMSLSARPPGLALCIASVHDATELQRAVELGFDAAVLGPVLPTASHPGAPALGWSGFAERRGLAPIPVYALGGLGPGDLEQAQGQHAQGVAGISAYWSS
;
A
#
# COMPACT_ATOMS: atom_id res chain seq x y z
N MET A 1 65.30 27.83 -25.86
CA MET A 1 64.44 26.99 -24.99
C MET A 1 62.99 27.39 -25.27
N ARG A 2 62.42 26.98 -26.40
CA ARG A 2 61.50 25.83 -26.61
C ARG A 2 60.37 25.68 -25.58
N CYS A 3 59.22 26.15 -26.04
CA CYS A 3 57.85 25.76 -25.72
C CYS A 3 57.66 24.24 -25.81
N SER A 4 56.86 23.63 -24.91
CA SER A 4 56.37 22.26 -25.05
C SER A 4 54.87 22.19 -24.73
N GLN A 5 54.11 21.89 -25.78
CA GLN A 5 52.72 21.46 -25.79
C GLN A 5 52.58 20.02 -25.26
N SER A 6 51.45 19.70 -24.63
CA SER A 6 50.80 18.38 -24.67
C SER A 6 49.36 18.57 -24.17
N SER A 7 48.36 18.68 -25.05
CA SER A 7 47.71 17.67 -25.91
C SER A 7 46.51 17.02 -25.20
N ARG A 8 45.34 17.32 -25.75
CA ARG A 8 44.02 16.79 -25.40
C ARG A 8 43.93 15.34 -25.89
N GLY A 9 43.59 14.40 -25.01
CA GLY A 9 43.24 13.03 -25.39
C GLY A 9 41.77 12.93 -25.78
N ALA A 10 41.52 12.70 -27.08
CA ALA A 10 40.21 12.34 -27.61
C ALA A 10 39.87 10.88 -27.22
N ALA A 11 38.71 10.67 -26.61
CA ALA A 11 38.16 9.34 -26.38
C ALA A 11 37.35 8.90 -27.62
N THR A 12 37.91 7.96 -28.36
CA THR A 12 37.33 7.36 -29.56
C THR A 12 36.18 6.42 -29.20
N LEU A 13 34.97 6.73 -29.70
CA LEU A 13 33.83 5.83 -29.75
C LEU A 13 34.18 4.56 -30.54
N ARG A 14 34.29 3.42 -29.84
CA ARG A 14 34.29 2.09 -30.47
C ARG A 14 32.88 1.53 -30.45
N LEU A 15 32.29 1.46 -31.63
CA LEU A 15 31.11 0.65 -31.95
C LEU A 15 31.38 -0.82 -31.59
N LEU A 16 30.76 -1.30 -30.51
CA LEU A 16 30.67 -2.73 -30.23
C LEU A 16 29.52 -3.31 -31.06
N ARG A 17 29.91 -4.11 -32.05
CA ARG A 17 29.01 -4.92 -32.88
C ARG A 17 28.15 -5.84 -32.01
N CYS A 18 26.85 -5.87 -32.32
CA CYS A 18 25.90 -6.85 -31.81
C CYS A 18 26.40 -8.27 -32.11
N TYR A 19 26.78 -9.01 -31.08
CA TYR A 19 27.01 -10.45 -31.16
C TYR A 19 25.72 -11.15 -30.76
N SER A 20 25.07 -11.79 -31.74
CA SER A 20 23.85 -12.57 -31.56
C SER A 20 24.24 -14.03 -31.38
N PRO A 21 24.12 -14.63 -30.19
CA PRO A 21 24.35 -16.06 -30.02
C PRO A 21 23.15 -16.83 -30.59
N ARG A 22 23.42 -17.72 -31.56
CA ARG A 22 22.44 -18.69 -32.08
C ARG A 22 22.03 -19.63 -30.95
N LEU A 23 20.73 -19.65 -30.63
CA LEU A 23 20.12 -20.65 -29.76
C LEU A 23 20.17 -22.02 -30.44
N PRO A 24 20.62 -23.09 -29.77
CA PRO A 24 20.47 -24.45 -30.28
C PRO A 24 18.98 -24.85 -30.31
N SER A 25 18.60 -25.53 -31.39
CA SER A 25 17.26 -26.05 -31.64
C SER A 25 16.78 -26.96 -30.50
N LEU A 26 15.66 -26.61 -29.88
CA LEU A 26 14.98 -27.44 -28.89
C LEU A 26 14.37 -28.67 -29.58
N THR A 27 15.01 -29.80 -29.39
CA THR A 27 14.43 -31.13 -29.60
C THR A 27 13.21 -31.27 -28.69
N THR A 28 12.10 -31.69 -29.26
CA THR A 28 10.82 -31.95 -28.59
C THR A 28 11.00 -32.94 -27.45
N ALA A 29 11.07 -32.43 -26.22
CA ALA A 29 10.89 -33.22 -25.00
C ALA A 29 9.40 -33.28 -24.70
N THR A 30 8.87 -34.49 -24.74
CA THR A 30 7.50 -34.88 -24.41
C THR A 30 7.06 -34.24 -23.09
N GLU A 31 6.06 -33.35 -23.14
CA GLU A 31 5.43 -32.76 -21.97
C GLU A 31 4.79 -33.85 -21.11
N ALA A 32 5.29 -34.02 -19.89
CA ALA A 32 4.57 -34.72 -18.84
C ALA A 32 3.41 -33.82 -18.36
N PRO A 33 2.23 -34.37 -18.04
CA PRO A 33 1.08 -33.58 -17.64
C PRO A 33 1.39 -32.85 -16.34
N VAL A 34 1.17 -31.53 -16.33
CA VAL A 34 1.22 -30.69 -15.13
C VAL A 34 0.12 -31.16 -14.20
N SER A 35 0.49 -31.89 -13.16
CA SER A 35 -0.45 -32.30 -12.11
C SER A 35 -0.91 -31.05 -11.37
N ASP A 36 -2.21 -30.75 -11.45
CA ASP A 36 -2.94 -29.88 -10.53
C ASP A 36 -2.89 -30.49 -9.12
N LEU A 37 -1.73 -30.41 -8.47
CA LEU A 37 -1.64 -30.64 -7.04
C LEU A 37 -2.41 -29.49 -6.38
N ILE A 38 -3.56 -29.81 -5.79
CA ILE A 38 -4.36 -28.88 -4.99
C ILE A 38 -3.43 -28.25 -3.95
N ARG A 39 -3.06 -26.97 -4.16
CA ARG A 39 -2.23 -26.24 -3.19
C ARG A 39 -3.10 -25.92 -1.98
N PRO A 40 -2.76 -26.43 -0.78
CA PRO A 40 -3.55 -26.13 0.41
C PRO A 40 -3.53 -24.63 0.71
N THR A 41 -4.68 -24.11 1.13
CA THR A 41 -4.81 -22.74 1.65
C THR A 41 -4.68 -22.77 3.16
N ILE A 42 -3.78 -21.95 3.69
CA ILE A 42 -3.53 -21.79 5.12
C ILE A 42 -3.96 -20.39 5.53
N HIS A 43 -4.79 -20.29 6.56
CA HIS A 43 -5.18 -19.02 7.16
C HIS A 43 -4.27 -18.72 8.34
N VAL A 44 -3.75 -17.49 8.40
CA VAL A 44 -2.79 -17.04 9.41
C VAL A 44 -3.30 -15.75 10.03
N ALA A 45 -3.32 -15.68 11.35
CA ALA A 45 -3.50 -14.44 12.09
C ALA A 45 -2.13 -13.86 12.43
N CYS A 46 -1.93 -12.58 12.14
CA CYS A 46 -0.63 -11.93 12.25
C CYS A 46 -0.74 -10.61 13.02
N GLY A 47 0.16 -10.38 13.97
CA GLY A 47 0.14 -9.23 14.87
C GLY A 47 1.26 -8.24 14.59
N VAL A 48 0.90 -6.99 14.36
CA VAL A 48 1.84 -5.87 14.36
C VAL A 48 1.75 -5.16 15.71
N LEU A 49 2.65 -5.49 16.63
CA LEU A 49 2.72 -4.81 17.93
C LEU A 49 3.31 -3.42 17.75
N CYS A 50 2.55 -2.40 18.13
CA CYS A 50 2.97 -1.01 18.04
C CYS A 50 3.29 -0.46 19.44
N ARG A 51 4.43 0.24 19.56
CA ARG A 51 4.79 1.00 20.76
C ARG A 51 4.26 2.43 20.68
N PRO A 52 4.17 3.14 21.82
CA PRO A 52 3.77 4.56 21.84
C PRO A 52 4.66 5.49 21.01
N ASP A 53 5.91 5.09 20.73
CA ASP A 53 6.84 5.83 19.87
C ASP A 53 6.66 5.54 18.36
N GLY A 54 5.67 4.72 18.00
CA GLY A 54 5.34 4.35 16.62
C GLY A 54 6.20 3.25 16.03
N GLN A 55 7.14 2.67 16.78
CA GLN A 55 7.91 1.52 16.32
C GLN A 55 7.08 0.24 16.40
N VAL A 56 7.32 -0.68 15.46
CA VAL A 56 6.66 -1.99 15.41
C VAL A 56 7.65 -3.12 15.62
N LEU A 57 7.18 -4.21 16.23
CA LEU A 57 7.99 -5.40 16.49
C LEU A 57 8.07 -6.29 15.25
N MET A 58 9.30 -6.54 14.79
CA MET A 58 9.62 -7.64 13.88
C MET A 58 10.34 -8.75 14.63
N ALA A 59 10.15 -9.99 14.17
CA ALA A 59 10.82 -11.17 14.69
C ALA A 59 11.48 -11.97 13.57
N GLN A 60 12.61 -12.60 13.87
CA GLN A 60 13.23 -13.56 12.95
C GLN A 60 12.64 -14.94 13.14
N ARG A 61 12.42 -15.62 12.01
CA ARG A 61 12.00 -17.02 11.99
C ARG A 61 13.00 -17.89 12.75
N PRO A 62 12.57 -18.72 13.72
CA PRO A 62 13.47 -19.57 14.50
C PRO A 62 14.17 -20.60 13.62
N ALA A 63 15.28 -21.14 14.14
CA ALA A 63 16.04 -22.19 13.49
C ALA A 63 15.16 -23.44 13.24
N GLY A 64 15.36 -24.09 12.09
CA GLY A 64 14.61 -25.30 11.71
C GLY A 64 13.26 -25.05 11.02
N LYS A 65 12.71 -23.83 11.05
CA LYS A 65 11.58 -23.44 10.18
C LYS A 65 12.09 -23.12 8.75
N ILE A 66 11.23 -23.29 7.74
CA ILE A 66 11.52 -22.80 6.37
C ILE A 66 11.79 -21.29 6.45
N ALA A 67 12.84 -20.80 5.78
CA ALA A 67 13.28 -19.41 5.83
C ALA A 67 13.73 -18.95 7.24
N ALA A 68 14.39 -19.82 8.01
CA ALA A 68 15.00 -19.45 9.29
C ALA A 68 15.90 -18.20 9.14
N GLY A 69 15.82 -17.31 10.12
CA GLY A 69 16.53 -16.02 10.14
C GLY A 69 15.88 -14.91 9.32
N TRP A 70 14.83 -15.19 8.54
CA TRP A 70 14.10 -14.15 7.80
C TRP A 70 13.17 -13.38 8.73
N TRP A 71 13.07 -12.08 8.53
CA TRP A 71 12.18 -11.21 9.30
C TRP A 71 10.72 -11.38 8.90
N GLU A 72 9.84 -11.43 9.91
CA GLU A 72 8.39 -11.46 9.78
C GLU A 72 7.71 -10.75 10.95
N PHE A 73 6.38 -10.72 10.91
CA PHE A 73 5.55 -10.29 12.03
C PHE A 73 5.05 -11.51 12.80
N PRO A 74 5.03 -11.48 14.15
CA PRO A 74 4.55 -12.58 14.99
C PRO A 74 3.15 -13.05 14.63
N GLY A 75 2.89 -14.34 14.79
CA GLY A 75 1.61 -14.95 14.50
C GLY A 75 1.70 -16.33 13.88
N GLY A 76 0.53 -16.95 13.70
CA GLY A 76 0.47 -18.35 13.31
C GLY A 76 -0.87 -18.75 12.74
N LYS A 77 -1.05 -20.06 12.58
CA LYS A 77 -2.19 -20.61 11.85
C LYS A 77 -3.47 -20.43 12.68
N ILE A 78 -4.55 -20.08 12.00
CA ILE A 78 -5.89 -20.08 12.60
C ILE A 78 -6.35 -21.54 12.69
N GLU A 79 -6.62 -22.02 13.90
CA GLU A 79 -7.09 -23.39 14.11
C GLU A 79 -8.60 -23.54 13.87
N ALA A 80 -9.06 -24.78 13.75
CA ALA A 80 -10.46 -25.08 13.53
C ALA A 80 -11.32 -24.55 14.69
N GLY A 81 -12.30 -23.70 14.36
CA GLY A 81 -13.19 -23.08 15.35
C GLY A 81 -12.66 -21.77 15.96
N GLU A 82 -11.44 -21.34 15.63
CA GLU A 82 -10.90 -20.05 16.06
C GLU A 82 -11.31 -18.91 15.11
N THR A 83 -11.64 -17.76 15.69
CA THR A 83 -11.64 -16.48 14.98
C THR A 83 -10.20 -15.98 14.78
N PRO A 84 -9.93 -15.11 13.80
CA PRO A 84 -8.60 -14.52 13.63
C PRO A 84 -8.06 -13.85 14.90
N LEU A 85 -8.92 -13.17 15.66
CA LEU A 85 -8.52 -12.49 16.90
C LEU A 85 -8.19 -13.47 18.03
N GLN A 86 -8.88 -14.61 18.11
CA GLN A 86 -8.56 -15.68 19.08
C GLN A 86 -7.22 -16.33 18.77
N ALA A 87 -6.99 -16.69 17.50
CA ALA A 87 -5.71 -17.22 17.03
C ALA A 87 -4.58 -16.22 17.32
N LEU A 88 -4.77 -14.94 16.97
CA LEU A 88 -3.79 -13.89 17.27
C LEU A 88 -3.45 -13.82 18.76
N LYS A 89 -4.46 -13.82 19.64
CA LYS A 89 -4.23 -13.78 21.09
C LYS A 89 -3.40 -14.97 21.57
N ARG A 90 -3.71 -16.18 21.11
CA ARG A 90 -2.97 -17.41 21.45
C ARG A 90 -1.53 -17.34 20.98
N GLU A 91 -1.32 -17.04 19.69
CA GLU A 91 0.01 -16.99 19.08
C GLU A 91 0.91 -15.94 19.73
N LEU A 92 0.39 -14.73 20.00
CA LEU A 92 1.16 -13.70 20.69
C LEU A 92 1.54 -14.10 22.12
N HIS A 93 0.66 -14.81 22.83
CA HIS A 93 0.99 -15.37 24.13
C HIS A 93 2.08 -16.45 24.02
N GLU A 94 1.94 -17.40 23.09
CA GLU A 94 2.87 -18.53 22.92
C GLU A 94 4.27 -18.06 22.48
N GLU A 95 4.36 -17.20 21.46
CA GLU A 95 5.62 -16.78 20.85
C GLU A 95 6.34 -15.69 21.65
N LEU A 96 5.58 -14.77 22.26
CA LEU A 96 6.13 -13.55 22.87
C LEU A 96 5.84 -13.42 24.37
N GLY A 97 4.85 -14.16 24.88
CA GLY A 97 4.39 -14.00 26.27
C GLY A 97 3.61 -12.71 26.53
N VAL A 98 2.99 -12.14 25.50
CA VAL A 98 2.20 -10.91 25.64
C VAL A 98 0.71 -11.22 25.66
N GLU A 99 -0.03 -10.45 26.46
CA GLU A 99 -1.49 -10.54 26.52
C GLU A 99 -2.11 -9.45 25.65
N LEU A 100 -2.87 -9.85 24.64
CA LEU A 100 -3.58 -8.93 23.76
C LEU A 100 -4.67 -8.16 24.52
N ARG A 101 -4.66 -6.82 24.45
CA ARG A 101 -5.68 -5.94 25.05
C ARG A 101 -6.55 -5.23 24.03
N ALA A 102 -5.94 -4.65 23.00
CA ALA A 102 -6.65 -4.01 21.92
C ALA A 102 -5.92 -4.21 20.60
N ALA A 103 -6.69 -4.51 19.55
CA ALA A 103 -6.22 -4.56 18.18
C ALA A 103 -7.34 -4.18 17.22
N GLN A 104 -6.93 -3.74 16.04
CA GLN A 104 -7.82 -3.44 14.92
C GLN A 104 -7.29 -4.11 13.65
N PRO A 105 -8.16 -4.46 12.69
CA PRO A 105 -7.70 -4.97 11.41
C PRO A 105 -6.82 -3.93 10.70
N LEU A 106 -5.72 -4.39 10.12
CA LEU A 106 -4.78 -3.56 9.36
C LEU A 106 -4.88 -3.86 7.87
N ILE A 107 -4.67 -5.12 7.50
CA ILE A 107 -4.75 -5.58 6.11
C ILE A 107 -4.98 -7.08 6.09
N ARG A 108 -5.76 -7.56 5.11
CA ARG A 108 -5.90 -8.98 4.81
C ARG A 108 -5.43 -9.26 3.39
N PHE A 109 -4.69 -10.31 3.11
CA PHE A 109 -4.27 -10.59 1.73
C PHE A 109 -3.82 -12.03 1.55
N ALA A 110 -3.71 -12.47 0.30
CA ALA A 110 -3.13 -13.77 -0.03
C ALA A 110 -1.72 -13.62 -0.58
N HIS A 111 -0.86 -14.58 -0.23
CA HIS A 111 0.43 -14.78 -0.86
C HIS A 111 0.53 -16.24 -1.32
N ASP A 112 0.83 -16.43 -2.62
CA ASP A 112 0.94 -17.73 -3.24
C ASP A 112 2.41 -18.19 -3.25
N TYR A 113 2.73 -19.18 -2.43
CA TYR A 113 3.99 -19.91 -2.52
C TYR A 113 3.87 -21.06 -3.54
N SER A 114 5.01 -21.64 -3.93
CA SER A 114 5.06 -22.77 -4.86
C SER A 114 4.23 -23.97 -4.39
N ASN A 115 4.18 -24.23 -3.07
CA ASN A 115 3.53 -25.40 -2.48
C ASN A 115 2.23 -25.13 -1.70
N ARG A 116 1.87 -23.86 -1.47
CA ARG A 116 0.69 -23.50 -0.66
C ARG A 116 0.26 -22.05 -0.92
N ARG A 117 -0.98 -21.73 -0.57
CA ARG A 117 -1.47 -20.35 -0.49
C ARG A 117 -1.60 -19.95 0.98
N VAL A 118 -1.13 -18.78 1.35
CA VAL A 118 -1.27 -18.24 2.72
C VAL A 118 -2.19 -17.02 2.65
N VAL A 119 -3.28 -17.03 3.41
CA VAL A 119 -4.15 -15.88 3.62
C VAL A 119 -3.80 -15.28 4.97
N LEU A 120 -3.20 -14.11 4.96
CA LEU A 120 -2.84 -13.36 6.16
C LEU A 120 -4.01 -12.45 6.54
N ASP A 121 -4.44 -12.55 7.79
CA ASP A 121 -5.33 -11.61 8.46
C ASP A 121 -4.49 -10.84 9.48
N THR A 122 -4.03 -9.64 9.11
CA THR A 122 -3.06 -8.87 9.87
C THR A 122 -3.75 -7.79 10.68
N TRP A 123 -3.39 -7.69 11.95
CA TRP A 123 -3.97 -6.80 12.95
C TRP A 123 -2.91 -5.86 13.51
N LEU A 124 -3.26 -4.59 13.64
CA LEU A 124 -2.47 -3.61 14.39
C LEU A 124 -2.84 -3.75 15.87
N VAL A 125 -1.87 -4.16 16.68
CA VAL A 125 -2.01 -4.31 18.13
C VAL A 125 -1.59 -3.00 18.79
N THR A 126 -2.56 -2.28 19.32
CA THR A 126 -2.39 -0.94 19.91
C THR A 126 -2.26 -0.96 21.43
N ALA A 127 -2.68 -2.06 22.07
CA ALA A 127 -2.48 -2.28 23.50
C ALA A 127 -2.26 -3.76 23.80
N PHE A 128 -1.26 -4.04 24.65
CA PHE A 128 -0.92 -5.37 25.14
C PHE A 128 -0.23 -5.27 26.51
N ASP A 129 -0.31 -6.32 27.32
CA ASP A 129 0.45 -6.43 28.57
C ASP A 129 1.65 -7.36 28.43
N GLY A 130 2.64 -7.15 29.30
CA GLY A 130 3.91 -7.88 29.28
C GLY A 130 4.94 -7.23 28.36
N ALA A 131 6.18 -7.66 28.48
CA ALA A 131 7.25 -7.31 27.55
C ALA A 131 7.48 -8.49 26.60
N PRO A 132 7.53 -8.30 25.28
CA PRO A 132 7.84 -9.38 24.35
C PRO A 132 9.16 -10.08 24.72
N GLN A 133 9.07 -11.38 24.93
CA GLN A 133 10.19 -12.25 25.25
C GLN A 133 10.38 -13.26 24.13
N SER A 134 11.63 -13.56 23.81
CA SER A 134 11.96 -14.55 22.78
C SER A 134 11.76 -15.96 23.34
N ARG A 135 10.54 -16.49 23.25
CA ARG A 135 10.22 -17.85 23.73
C ARG A 135 10.74 -18.95 22.80
N GLU A 136 11.02 -18.60 21.54
CA GLU A 136 11.57 -19.50 20.51
C GLU A 136 13.02 -19.18 20.11
N GLN A 137 13.78 -18.42 20.91
CA GLN A 137 15.17 -17.98 20.59
C GLN A 137 15.31 -17.18 19.28
N GLN A 138 14.23 -16.51 18.89
CA GLN A 138 14.15 -15.53 17.81
C GLN A 138 14.82 -14.20 18.15
N ALA A 139 15.44 -13.56 17.16
CA ALA A 139 15.90 -12.17 17.28
C ALA A 139 14.72 -11.21 17.09
N PHE A 140 14.74 -10.08 17.80
CA PHE A 140 13.72 -9.04 17.70
C PHE A 140 14.32 -7.72 17.26
N ALA A 141 13.52 -6.94 16.53
CA ALA A 141 13.83 -5.57 16.20
C ALA A 141 12.56 -4.72 16.37
N TRP A 142 12.69 -3.59 17.06
CA TRP A 142 11.70 -2.53 17.02
C TRP A 142 12.14 -1.54 15.95
N LEU A 143 11.28 -1.34 14.96
CA LEU A 143 11.61 -0.55 13.78
C LEU A 143 10.46 0.40 13.45
N PRO A 144 10.74 1.64 12.99
CA PRO A 144 9.70 2.48 12.41
C PRO A 144 9.21 1.86 11.08
N PRO A 145 7.94 2.07 10.69
CA PRO A 145 7.37 1.54 9.45
C PRO A 145 8.17 1.85 8.17
N SER A 146 8.93 2.95 8.16
CA SER A 146 9.79 3.35 7.05
C SER A 146 11.00 2.44 6.83
N GLN A 147 11.44 1.70 7.86
CA GLN A 147 12.63 0.82 7.78
C GLN A 147 12.29 -0.65 7.52
N LEU A 148 11.01 -1.01 7.51
CA LEU A 148 10.57 -2.40 7.34
C LEU A 148 10.90 -2.95 5.95
N ALA A 149 10.70 -2.14 4.91
CA ALA A 149 10.90 -2.54 3.52
C ALA A 149 12.39 -2.71 3.15
N THR A 150 13.31 -2.25 4.00
CA THR A 150 14.76 -2.36 3.79
C THR A 150 15.39 -3.48 4.61
N GLN A 151 14.62 -4.23 5.40
CA GLN A 151 15.14 -5.35 6.18
C GLN A 151 15.39 -6.56 5.26
N GLU A 152 16.60 -7.10 5.31
CA GLU A 152 16.98 -8.27 4.52
C GLU A 152 17.72 -9.29 5.40
N PRO A 153 17.39 -10.59 5.32
CA PRO A 153 16.28 -11.15 4.54
C PRO A 153 14.92 -10.97 5.24
N ALA A 154 13.85 -10.67 4.50
CA ALA A 154 12.48 -10.58 5.02
C ALA A 154 11.50 -11.39 4.18
N LEU A 155 10.44 -11.92 4.80
CA LEU A 155 9.39 -12.60 4.03
C LEU A 155 8.70 -11.62 3.07
N PRO A 156 8.30 -12.05 1.86
CA PRO A 156 7.57 -11.19 0.91
C PRO A 156 6.27 -10.59 1.47
N THR A 157 5.69 -11.23 2.49
CA THR A 157 4.48 -10.78 3.18
C THR A 157 4.71 -9.52 4.05
N VAL A 158 5.95 -9.17 4.37
CA VAL A 158 6.29 -7.95 5.13
C VAL A 158 5.97 -6.70 4.31
N ALA A 159 6.20 -6.69 3.00
CA ALA A 159 6.06 -5.50 2.17
C ALA A 159 4.61 -4.94 2.12
N PRO A 160 3.55 -5.75 1.90
CA PRO A 160 2.16 -5.29 2.00
C PRO A 160 1.80 -4.69 3.37
N ILE A 161 2.27 -5.32 4.45
CA ILE A 161 2.01 -4.87 5.83
C ILE A 161 2.73 -3.54 6.09
N ALA A 162 4.00 -3.44 5.68
CA ALA A 162 4.78 -2.22 5.78
C ALA A 162 4.14 -1.07 4.99
N GLN A 163 3.56 -1.35 3.82
CA GLN A 163 2.82 -0.38 3.04
C GLN A 163 1.57 0.11 3.76
N ALA A 164 0.77 -0.80 4.34
CA ALA A 164 -0.41 -0.45 5.12
C ALA A 164 -0.07 0.45 6.34
N LEU A 165 1.03 0.17 7.03
CA LEU A 165 1.48 0.94 8.20
C LEU A 165 1.92 2.38 7.88
N ARG A 166 2.34 2.65 6.64
CA ARG A 166 2.79 3.99 6.22
C ARG A 166 1.65 4.90 5.75
N LEU A 167 0.48 4.34 5.48
CA LEU A 167 -0.63 5.06 4.89
C LEU A 167 -1.58 5.61 5.96
N ALA A 168 -1.98 6.87 5.81
CA ALA A 168 -2.96 7.49 6.70
C ALA A 168 -4.36 6.87 6.50
N PRO A 169 -5.21 6.81 7.54
CA PRO A 169 -6.55 6.25 7.40
C PRO A 169 -7.55 7.18 6.68
N HIS A 170 -7.22 8.46 6.51
CA HIS A 170 -8.08 9.45 5.85
C HIS A 170 -7.49 9.86 4.51
N TYR A 171 -8.30 9.77 3.45
CA TYR A 171 -7.94 10.21 2.12
C TYR A 171 -8.96 11.20 1.56
N VAL A 172 -8.66 12.48 1.72
CA VAL A 172 -9.56 13.58 1.37
C VAL A 172 -9.40 13.96 -0.09
N PHE A 173 -10.51 14.15 -0.80
CA PHE A 173 -10.53 14.66 -2.17
C PHE A 173 -11.09 16.08 -2.17
N THR A 174 -10.52 16.99 -2.96
CA THR A 174 -11.08 18.35 -3.09
C THR A 174 -12.48 18.32 -3.71
N PRO A 175 -13.38 19.26 -3.35
CA PRO A 175 -14.69 19.34 -3.99
C PRO A 175 -14.52 19.77 -5.46
N PRO A 176 -15.12 19.04 -6.42
CA PRO A 176 -14.83 19.23 -7.85
C PRO A 176 -15.25 20.60 -8.39
N ASP A 177 -16.29 21.18 -7.79
CA ASP A 177 -16.91 22.44 -8.24
C ASP A 177 -16.56 23.64 -7.36
N ALA A 178 -15.76 23.44 -6.30
CA ALA A 178 -15.35 24.52 -5.41
C ALA A 178 -14.15 25.28 -5.97
N GLU A 179 -14.09 26.59 -5.71
CA GLU A 179 -12.92 27.39 -6.05
C GLU A 179 -11.74 27.06 -5.12
N PRO A 180 -10.54 26.76 -5.63
CA PRO A 180 -9.40 26.40 -4.80
C PRO A 180 -9.09 27.41 -3.68
N ARG A 181 -9.25 28.71 -3.93
CA ARG A 181 -8.97 29.74 -2.91
C ARG A 181 -9.92 29.67 -1.71
N GLN A 182 -11.14 29.19 -1.90
CA GLN A 182 -12.13 29.06 -0.83
C GLN A 182 -11.86 27.85 0.06
N CYS A 183 -11.27 26.78 -0.51
CA CYS A 183 -10.92 25.57 0.23
C CYS A 183 -9.59 25.71 0.99
N LEU A 184 -8.65 26.54 0.52
CA LEU A 184 -7.30 26.62 1.08
C LEU A 184 -7.24 26.89 2.60
N PRO A 185 -8.06 27.79 3.19
CA PRO A 185 -8.07 28.00 4.64
C PRO A 185 -8.56 26.78 5.45
N GLN A 186 -9.33 25.87 4.83
CA GLN A 186 -9.90 24.70 5.49
C GLN A 186 -8.91 23.54 5.63
N LEU A 187 -7.73 23.61 5.00
CA LEU A 187 -6.71 22.56 5.09
C LEU A 187 -6.32 22.23 6.55
N ALA A 188 -6.28 23.24 7.41
CA ALA A 188 -5.96 23.07 8.84
C ALA A 188 -7.05 22.33 9.63
N CYS A 189 -8.27 22.20 9.07
CA CYS A 189 -9.39 21.49 9.67
C CYS A 189 -9.46 20.02 9.24
N LEU A 190 -8.67 19.62 8.24
CA LEU A 190 -8.63 18.22 7.78
C LEU A 190 -7.93 17.33 8.83
N PRO A 191 -8.21 16.02 8.86
CA PRO A 191 -7.56 15.12 9.81
C PRO A 191 -6.03 15.17 9.69
N ALA A 192 -5.35 15.18 10.82
CA ALA A 192 -3.89 15.22 10.87
C ALA A 192 -3.27 14.05 10.09
N GLY A 193 -2.26 14.35 9.26
CA GLY A 193 -1.57 13.34 8.46
C GLY A 193 -2.32 12.82 7.25
N ALA A 194 -3.56 13.29 6.99
CA ALA A 194 -4.39 12.78 5.90
C ALA A 194 -3.72 12.93 4.52
N LEU A 195 -4.04 11.98 3.65
CA LEU A 195 -3.78 12.13 2.22
C LEU A 195 -4.78 13.12 1.63
N LEU A 196 -4.34 13.98 0.71
CA LEU A 196 -5.18 14.95 0.02
C LEU A 196 -5.00 14.83 -1.48
N ARG A 197 -6.04 14.41 -2.20
CA ARG A 197 -6.06 14.41 -3.67
C ARG A 197 -6.58 15.75 -4.19
N LEU A 198 -5.78 16.45 -4.99
CA LEU A 198 -6.28 17.55 -5.80
C LEU A 198 -7.05 17.01 -7.00
N ARG A 199 -8.32 17.37 -7.08
CA ARG A 199 -9.24 16.96 -8.14
C ARG A 199 -10.16 18.12 -8.51
N TRP A 200 -9.73 18.93 -9.46
CA TRP A 200 -10.54 19.97 -10.10
C TRP A 200 -10.61 19.74 -11.61
N PRO A 201 -11.63 19.01 -12.09
CA PRO A 201 -11.79 18.72 -13.52
C PRO A 201 -11.97 19.99 -14.38
N GLY A 202 -12.48 21.08 -13.80
CA GLY A 202 -12.72 22.33 -14.51
C GLY A 202 -11.48 23.22 -14.73
N LEU A 203 -10.35 22.93 -14.09
CA LEU A 203 -9.12 23.73 -14.28
C LEU A 203 -8.37 23.32 -15.56
N SER A 204 -7.81 24.31 -16.25
CA SER A 204 -6.80 24.08 -17.28
C SER A 204 -5.53 23.48 -16.65
N ASP A 205 -4.71 22.76 -17.44
CA ASP A 205 -3.46 22.19 -16.92
C ASP A 205 -2.50 23.26 -16.35
N GLY A 206 -2.48 24.45 -16.97
CA GLY A 206 -1.68 25.59 -16.49
C GLY A 206 -2.19 26.15 -15.15
N ASP A 207 -3.50 26.31 -15.00
CA ASP A 207 -4.08 26.75 -13.72
C ASP A 207 -3.94 25.69 -12.65
N TYR A 208 -4.12 24.41 -13.01
CA TYR A 208 -3.91 23.28 -12.11
C TYR A 208 -2.47 23.26 -11.58
N ALA A 209 -1.46 23.42 -12.44
CA ALA A 209 -0.06 23.46 -12.02
C ALA A 209 0.24 24.63 -11.06
N ARG A 210 -0.34 25.80 -11.32
CA ARG A 210 -0.21 26.98 -10.45
C ARG A 210 -0.85 26.74 -9.08
N VAL A 211 -2.06 26.20 -9.05
CA VAL A 211 -2.76 25.83 -7.81
C VAL A 211 -2.01 24.74 -7.05
N ALA A 212 -1.53 23.71 -7.75
CA ALA A 212 -0.78 22.61 -7.15
C ALA A 212 0.48 23.10 -6.42
N THR A 213 1.22 24.05 -7.02
CA THR A 213 2.43 24.63 -6.40
C THR A 213 2.11 25.31 -5.06
N GLU A 214 1.05 26.12 -5.01
CA GLU A 214 0.59 26.79 -3.80
C GLU A 214 0.10 25.78 -2.75
N TRP A 215 -0.70 24.81 -3.18
CA TRP A 215 -1.32 23.82 -2.30
C TRP A 215 -0.32 22.82 -1.72
N ILE A 216 0.74 22.42 -2.44
CA ILE A 216 1.78 21.54 -1.91
C ILE A 216 2.43 22.17 -0.68
N ALA A 217 2.78 23.46 -0.73
CA ALA A 217 3.35 24.17 0.40
C ALA A 217 2.36 24.25 1.57
N ALA A 218 1.12 24.66 1.31
CA ALA A 218 0.09 24.80 2.34
C ALA A 218 -0.29 23.46 3.00
N SER A 219 -0.37 22.38 2.22
CA SER A 219 -0.61 21.03 2.73
C SER A 219 0.50 20.56 3.65
N ARG A 220 1.78 20.77 3.28
CA ARG A 220 2.91 20.43 4.15
C ARG A 220 2.86 21.19 5.47
N SER A 221 2.57 22.49 5.43
CA SER A 221 2.39 23.30 6.64
C SER A 221 1.23 22.83 7.54
N SER A 222 0.24 22.16 6.95
CA SER A 222 -0.91 21.58 7.66
C SER A 222 -0.70 20.10 8.03
N GLY A 223 0.48 19.53 7.76
CA GLY A 223 0.77 18.12 8.02
C GLY A 223 0.06 17.13 7.08
N LEU A 224 -0.40 17.58 5.92
CA LEU A 224 -1.09 16.78 4.92
C LEU A 224 -0.13 16.30 3.83
N GLN A 225 -0.44 15.14 3.24
CA GLN A 225 0.30 14.56 2.11
C GLN A 225 -0.51 14.73 0.83
N LEU A 226 -0.09 15.67 -0.03
CA LEU A 226 -0.84 16.03 -1.23
C LEU A 226 -0.46 15.16 -2.43
N LEU A 227 -1.46 14.59 -3.09
CA LEU A 227 -1.38 13.83 -4.33
C LEU A 227 -2.02 14.60 -5.49
N LEU A 228 -1.34 14.62 -6.63
CA LEU A 228 -1.89 15.18 -7.88
C LEU A 228 -2.58 14.09 -8.70
N ASP A 229 -3.58 14.45 -9.51
CA ASP A 229 -4.33 13.48 -10.34
C ASP A 229 -4.33 13.79 -11.85
N ARG A 230 -3.33 14.55 -12.29
CA ARG A 230 -3.07 14.91 -13.70
C ARG A 230 -1.84 14.17 -14.21
N ASP A 231 -0.90 14.86 -14.84
CA ASP A 231 0.34 14.29 -15.33
C ASP A 231 1.23 13.81 -14.16
N PRO A 232 1.65 12.54 -14.11
CA PRO A 232 2.60 12.06 -13.10
C PRO A 232 3.94 12.82 -13.12
N ALA A 233 4.41 13.28 -14.28
CA ALA A 233 5.65 14.06 -14.37
C ALA A 233 5.54 15.41 -13.66
N LEU A 234 4.34 16.01 -13.65
CA LEU A 234 4.07 17.23 -12.88
C LEU A 234 4.15 16.95 -11.37
N ALA A 235 3.63 15.82 -10.90
CA ALA A 235 3.68 15.43 -9.50
C ALA A 235 5.13 15.26 -9.00
N GLU A 236 5.98 14.64 -9.80
CA GLU A 236 7.42 14.53 -9.53
C GLU A 236 8.09 15.91 -9.55
N THR A 237 7.87 16.70 -10.60
CA THR A 237 8.51 18.01 -10.79
C THR A 237 8.17 18.99 -9.66
N LEU A 238 6.93 18.99 -9.18
CA LEU A 238 6.49 19.88 -8.10
C LEU A 238 6.78 19.29 -6.70
N GLY A 239 7.28 18.05 -6.62
CA GLY A 239 7.53 17.37 -5.35
C GLY A 239 6.27 17.09 -4.55
N ALA A 240 5.18 16.70 -5.21
CA ALA A 240 3.99 16.21 -4.52
C ALA A 240 4.33 14.96 -3.69
N ALA A 241 3.54 14.65 -2.66
CA ALA A 241 3.73 13.45 -1.86
C ALA A 241 3.46 12.18 -2.69
N GLY A 242 2.65 12.29 -3.73
CA GLY A 242 2.39 11.22 -4.66
C GLY A 242 1.48 11.62 -5.82
N TRP A 243 0.95 10.61 -6.49
CA TRP A 243 0.09 10.74 -7.64
C TRP A 243 -1.08 9.77 -7.57
N HIS A 244 -2.22 10.20 -8.11
CA HIS A 244 -3.45 9.43 -8.18
C HIS A 244 -3.86 9.19 -9.64
N ALA A 245 -3.91 7.93 -10.07
CA ALA A 245 -4.48 7.54 -11.36
C ALA A 245 -6.01 7.36 -11.22
N ASP A 246 -6.80 7.94 -12.13
CA ASP A 246 -8.16 7.42 -12.31
C ASP A 246 -8.12 6.03 -12.99
N SER A 247 -9.25 5.31 -13.01
CA SER A 247 -9.24 3.93 -13.52
C SER A 247 -8.91 3.87 -15.02
N ARG A 248 -9.32 4.88 -15.81
CA ARG A 248 -8.98 4.95 -17.24
C ARG A 248 -7.47 5.09 -17.43
N THR A 249 -6.85 6.01 -16.70
CA THR A 249 -5.40 6.20 -16.74
C THR A 249 -4.68 4.94 -16.29
N LEU A 250 -5.08 4.34 -15.16
CA LEU A 250 -4.51 3.08 -14.65
C LEU A 250 -4.49 1.99 -15.74
N MET A 251 -5.62 1.79 -16.41
CA MET A 251 -5.75 0.77 -17.44
C MET A 251 -4.94 1.06 -18.71
N SER A 252 -4.62 2.33 -18.97
CA SER A 252 -3.80 2.74 -20.12
C SER A 252 -2.29 2.67 -19.88
N LEU A 253 -1.85 2.64 -18.62
CA LEU A 253 -0.43 2.61 -18.27
C LEU A 253 0.20 1.28 -18.67
N SER A 254 1.40 1.32 -19.23
CA SER A 254 2.23 0.13 -19.47
C SER A 254 3.06 -0.28 -18.25
N ALA A 255 3.48 0.71 -17.45
CA ALA A 255 4.27 0.56 -16.24
C ALA A 255 3.89 1.64 -15.21
N ARG A 256 4.27 1.43 -13.95
CA ARG A 256 4.19 2.49 -12.92
C ARG A 256 5.06 3.68 -13.34
N PRO A 257 4.55 4.92 -13.23
CA PRO A 257 5.37 6.09 -13.50
C PRO A 257 6.57 6.14 -12.54
N PRO A 258 7.79 6.36 -13.06
CA PRO A 258 9.00 6.41 -12.24
C PRO A 258 9.02 7.68 -11.37
N GLY A 259 9.95 7.73 -10.41
CA GLY A 259 10.22 8.95 -9.61
C GLY A 259 9.20 9.27 -8.52
N LEU A 260 8.07 8.58 -8.48
CA LEU A 260 7.00 8.84 -7.52
C LEU A 260 7.06 7.91 -6.30
N ALA A 261 7.16 8.53 -5.12
CA ALA A 261 7.18 7.83 -3.83
C ALA A 261 5.86 7.13 -3.50
N LEU A 262 4.73 7.66 -3.97
CA LEU A 262 3.39 7.13 -3.72
C LEU A 262 2.52 7.20 -4.98
N CYS A 263 1.98 6.06 -5.40
CA CYS A 263 1.02 5.93 -6.50
C CYS A 263 -0.24 5.22 -6.00
N ILE A 264 -1.38 5.87 -6.12
CA ILE A 264 -2.69 5.32 -5.76
C ILE A 264 -3.60 5.33 -6.99
N ALA A 265 -4.50 4.36 -7.14
CA ALA A 265 -5.45 4.35 -8.24
C ALA A 265 -6.91 4.25 -7.77
N SER A 266 -7.82 4.91 -8.47
CA SER A 266 -9.26 4.59 -8.39
C SER A 266 -9.53 3.29 -9.13
N VAL A 267 -10.29 2.39 -8.49
CA VAL A 267 -10.69 1.09 -9.06
C VAL A 267 -12.17 0.82 -8.78
N HIS A 268 -12.82 0.04 -9.63
CA HIS A 268 -14.24 -0.26 -9.56
C HIS A 268 -14.54 -1.77 -9.53
N ASP A 269 -13.60 -2.59 -9.98
CA ASP A 269 -13.70 -4.04 -10.02
C ASP A 269 -12.36 -4.76 -9.74
N ALA A 270 -12.42 -6.09 -9.73
CA ALA A 270 -11.25 -6.93 -9.45
C ALA A 270 -10.18 -6.86 -10.54
N THR A 271 -10.55 -6.58 -11.80
CA THR A 271 -9.61 -6.47 -12.91
C THR A 271 -8.76 -5.20 -12.78
N GLU A 272 -9.39 -4.08 -12.46
CA GLU A 272 -8.69 -2.82 -12.21
C GLU A 272 -7.81 -2.90 -10.95
N LEU A 273 -8.31 -3.53 -9.88
CA LEU A 273 -7.52 -3.75 -8.67
C LEU A 273 -6.29 -4.63 -8.94
N GLN A 274 -6.47 -5.72 -9.70
CA GLN A 274 -5.35 -6.57 -10.10
C GLN A 274 -4.35 -5.80 -10.97
N ARG A 275 -4.82 -4.91 -11.85
CA ARG A 275 -3.94 -4.06 -12.65
C ARG A 275 -3.09 -3.13 -11.78
N ALA A 276 -3.67 -2.54 -10.74
CA ALA A 276 -2.92 -1.72 -9.78
C ALA A 276 -1.82 -2.55 -9.08
N VAL A 277 -2.13 -3.78 -8.66
CA VAL A 277 -1.15 -4.70 -8.06
C VAL A 277 -0.02 -5.03 -9.04
N GLU A 278 -0.34 -5.38 -10.29
CA GLU A 278 0.64 -5.73 -11.33
C GLU A 278 1.59 -4.58 -11.66
N LEU A 279 1.06 -3.36 -11.73
CA LEU A 279 1.87 -2.17 -11.95
C LEU A 279 2.68 -1.78 -10.71
N GLY A 280 2.43 -2.40 -9.57
CA GLY A 280 3.12 -2.10 -8.31
C GLY A 280 2.66 -0.78 -7.71
N PHE A 281 1.37 -0.44 -7.80
CA PHE A 281 0.79 0.69 -7.07
C PHE A 281 0.75 0.41 -5.56
N ASP A 282 0.79 1.47 -4.77
CA ASP A 282 0.94 1.40 -3.32
C ASP A 282 -0.39 1.21 -2.58
N ALA A 283 -1.48 1.64 -3.20
CA ALA A 283 -2.83 1.46 -2.70
C ALA A 283 -3.85 1.62 -3.84
N ALA A 284 -5.09 1.26 -3.54
CA ALA A 284 -6.25 1.55 -4.39
C ALA A 284 -7.36 2.26 -3.61
N VAL A 285 -8.28 2.88 -4.34
CA VAL A 285 -9.51 3.47 -3.80
C VAL A 285 -10.69 2.82 -4.52
N LEU A 286 -11.54 2.12 -3.76
CA LEU A 286 -12.65 1.34 -4.28
C LEU A 286 -13.99 1.96 -3.86
N GLY A 287 -14.87 2.19 -4.83
CA GLY A 287 -16.20 2.76 -4.60
C GLY A 287 -17.07 2.82 -5.85
N PRO A 288 -18.33 3.29 -5.72
CA PRO A 288 -18.94 3.82 -4.49
C PRO A 288 -19.41 2.72 -3.52
N VAL A 289 -19.10 2.87 -2.22
CA VAL A 289 -19.55 1.96 -1.16
C VAL A 289 -20.99 2.22 -0.76
N LEU A 290 -21.33 3.48 -0.50
CA LEU A 290 -22.69 3.95 -0.22
C LEU A 290 -23.17 4.90 -1.33
N PRO A 291 -24.49 5.14 -1.43
CA PRO A 291 -25.02 6.14 -2.36
C PRO A 291 -24.33 7.51 -2.17
N THR A 292 -23.99 8.17 -3.28
CA THR A 292 -23.24 9.43 -3.25
C THR A 292 -23.84 10.46 -4.19
N ALA A 293 -23.85 11.73 -3.77
CA ALA A 293 -24.26 12.86 -4.59
C ALA A 293 -23.32 13.10 -5.79
N SER A 294 -22.06 12.66 -5.72
CA SER A 294 -21.11 12.80 -6.83
C SER A 294 -21.43 11.90 -8.02
N HIS A 295 -22.18 10.81 -7.81
CA HIS A 295 -22.60 9.86 -8.85
C HIS A 295 -24.04 9.37 -8.55
N PRO A 296 -25.05 10.24 -8.72
CA PRO A 296 -26.43 9.89 -8.38
C PRO A 296 -26.94 8.77 -9.29
N GLY A 297 -27.50 7.72 -8.70
CA GLY A 297 -28.09 6.58 -9.42
C GLY A 297 -27.11 5.45 -9.78
N ALA A 298 -25.81 5.60 -9.51
CA ALA A 298 -24.88 4.47 -9.63
C ALA A 298 -25.15 3.42 -8.54
N PRO A 299 -25.16 2.12 -8.87
CA PRO A 299 -25.35 1.07 -7.86
C PRO A 299 -24.21 1.11 -6.85
N ALA A 300 -24.57 1.27 -5.58
CA ALA A 300 -23.63 1.22 -4.47
C ALA A 300 -23.29 -0.23 -4.11
N LEU A 301 -22.06 -0.46 -3.67
CA LEU A 301 -21.56 -1.78 -3.29
C LEU A 301 -22.20 -2.35 -2.02
N GLY A 302 -22.45 -1.46 -1.05
CA GLY A 302 -22.54 -1.85 0.36
C GLY A 302 -21.20 -2.40 0.90
N TRP A 303 -21.14 -2.60 2.21
CA TRP A 303 -19.93 -3.09 2.87
C TRP A 303 -19.56 -4.53 2.48
N SER A 304 -20.56 -5.38 2.26
CA SER A 304 -20.37 -6.75 1.77
C SER A 304 -19.78 -6.76 0.35
N GLY A 305 -20.32 -5.94 -0.56
CA GLY A 305 -19.78 -5.80 -1.92
C GLY A 305 -18.39 -5.17 -1.95
N PHE A 306 -18.10 -4.24 -1.03
CA PHE A 306 -16.75 -3.70 -0.85
C PHE A 306 -15.77 -4.79 -0.42
N ALA A 307 -16.10 -5.55 0.63
CA ALA A 307 -15.24 -6.62 1.15
C ALA A 307 -14.97 -7.71 0.09
N GLU A 308 -15.99 -8.08 -0.69
CA GLU A 308 -15.87 -9.03 -1.80
C GLU A 308 -14.92 -8.50 -2.89
N ARG A 309 -15.12 -7.28 -3.38
CA ARG A 309 -14.31 -6.71 -4.47
C ARG A 309 -12.88 -6.37 -4.06
N ARG A 310 -12.67 -5.91 -2.83
CA ARG A 310 -11.35 -5.73 -2.23
C ARG A 310 -10.60 -7.06 -2.13
N GLY A 311 -11.33 -8.14 -1.89
CA GLY A 311 -10.83 -9.51 -1.98
C GLY A 311 -9.60 -9.74 -1.10
N LEU A 312 -8.57 -10.39 -1.67
CA LEU A 312 -7.31 -10.71 -1.01
C LEU A 312 -6.11 -10.01 -1.67
N ALA A 313 -6.33 -8.83 -2.26
CA ALA A 313 -5.27 -8.07 -2.91
C ALA A 313 -4.14 -7.70 -1.91
N PRO A 314 -2.86 -7.85 -2.30
CA PRO A 314 -1.72 -7.57 -1.42
C PRO A 314 -1.36 -6.07 -1.38
N ILE A 315 -2.33 -5.19 -1.56
CA ILE A 315 -2.17 -3.74 -1.42
C ILE A 315 -3.30 -3.16 -0.55
N PRO A 316 -3.04 -2.11 0.23
CA PRO A 316 -4.07 -1.34 0.93
C PRO A 316 -5.18 -0.82 0.01
N VAL A 317 -6.43 -0.85 0.48
CA VAL A 317 -7.59 -0.35 -0.27
C VAL A 317 -8.42 0.58 0.60
N TYR A 318 -8.64 1.82 0.14
CA TYR A 318 -9.55 2.76 0.79
C TYR A 318 -10.99 2.54 0.29
N ALA A 319 -11.95 2.68 1.20
CA ALA A 319 -13.36 2.73 0.88
C ALA A 319 -13.76 4.17 0.47
N LEU A 320 -14.47 4.33 -0.65
CA LEU A 320 -14.94 5.64 -1.15
C LEU A 320 -16.43 5.61 -1.48
N GLY A 321 -17.10 6.75 -1.31
CA GLY A 321 -18.43 7.01 -1.86
C GLY A 321 -19.51 7.01 -0.79
N GLY A 322 -20.03 8.19 -0.47
CA GLY A 322 -21.00 8.39 0.61
C GLY A 322 -20.40 8.23 2.02
N LEU A 323 -19.07 8.30 2.14
CA LEU A 323 -18.33 8.07 3.38
C LEU A 323 -17.63 9.34 3.88
N GLY A 324 -17.39 9.38 5.18
CA GLY A 324 -16.65 10.43 5.88
C GLY A 324 -15.84 9.91 7.07
N PRO A 325 -15.28 10.81 7.90
CA PRO A 325 -14.50 10.43 9.07
C PRO A 325 -15.20 9.46 10.04
N GLY A 326 -16.53 9.58 10.17
CA GLY A 326 -17.34 8.75 11.07
C GLY A 326 -17.44 7.28 10.66
N ASP A 327 -17.11 6.92 9.42
CA ASP A 327 -17.22 5.55 8.90
C ASP A 327 -15.91 4.75 9.05
N LEU A 328 -14.87 5.34 9.64
CA LEU A 328 -13.52 4.75 9.67
C LEU A 328 -13.50 3.37 10.35
N GLU A 329 -14.11 3.24 11.53
CA GLU A 329 -14.15 1.98 12.27
C GLU A 329 -14.84 0.88 11.46
N GLN A 330 -15.96 1.21 10.81
CA GLN A 330 -16.68 0.28 9.95
C GLN A 330 -15.84 -0.14 8.73
N ALA A 331 -15.15 0.80 8.10
CA ALA A 331 -14.27 0.51 6.97
C ALA A 331 -13.11 -0.41 7.37
N GLN A 332 -12.44 -0.13 8.49
CA GLN A 332 -11.36 -0.97 9.01
C GLN A 332 -11.86 -2.36 9.42
N GLY A 333 -13.09 -2.46 9.95
CA GLY A 333 -13.76 -3.75 10.18
C GLY A 333 -13.93 -4.62 8.93
N GLN A 334 -13.86 -4.02 7.73
CA GLN A 334 -13.86 -4.71 6.43
C GLN A 334 -12.46 -4.79 5.79
N HIS A 335 -11.40 -4.62 6.58
CA HIS A 335 -9.99 -4.60 6.16
C HIS A 335 -9.69 -3.52 5.09
N ALA A 336 -10.41 -2.41 5.10
CA ALA A 336 -10.02 -1.21 4.38
C ALA A 336 -8.82 -0.54 5.07
N GLN A 337 -7.95 0.09 4.30
CA GLN A 337 -6.92 1.00 4.83
C GLN A 337 -7.56 2.14 5.64
N GLY A 338 -8.71 2.61 5.15
CA GLY A 338 -9.49 3.66 5.76
C GLY A 338 -10.51 4.21 4.78
N VAL A 339 -10.89 5.47 4.99
CA VAL A 339 -11.99 6.13 4.28
C VAL A 339 -11.49 7.26 3.38
N ALA A 340 -11.93 7.24 2.14
CA ALA A 340 -11.78 8.33 1.20
C ALA A 340 -13.11 9.08 1.03
N GLY A 341 -13.06 10.40 0.85
CA GLY A 341 -14.29 11.19 0.73
C GLY A 341 -14.08 12.63 0.28
N ILE A 342 -15.19 13.28 -0.06
CA ILE A 342 -15.24 14.68 -0.49
C ILE A 342 -16.05 15.47 0.55
N SER A 343 -17.37 15.58 0.37
CA SER A 343 -18.23 16.52 1.10
C SER A 343 -18.18 16.38 2.62
N ALA A 344 -18.02 15.16 3.15
CA ALA A 344 -17.95 14.93 4.59
C ALA A 344 -16.69 15.51 5.28
N TYR A 345 -15.68 15.94 4.50
CA TYR A 345 -14.44 16.53 5.01
C TYR A 345 -14.38 18.05 4.88
N TRP A 346 -15.26 18.66 4.08
CA TRP A 346 -15.24 20.10 3.81
C TRP A 346 -16.45 20.76 4.44
N SER A 347 -16.23 21.91 5.08
CA SER A 347 -17.34 22.72 5.56
C SER A 347 -18.05 23.35 4.37
N SER A 348 -19.38 23.28 4.36
CA SER A 348 -20.23 23.88 3.32
C SER A 348 -20.20 25.41 3.35
#